data_AF-A0A6J4M5N9-F1
#
_entry.id   AF-A0A6J4M5N9-F1
#
_cell.length_a   1.000
_cell.length_b   1.000
_cell.length_c   1.000
_cell.angle_alpha   90.00
_cell.angle_beta   90.00
_cell.angle_gamma   90.00
#
_symmetry.space_group_name_H-M   'P 1'
#
loop_
_entity.id
_entity.type
_entity.pdbx_description
1 polymer ?
#
loop_
_entity_poly.entity_id
_entity_poly.type
_entity_poly.pdbx_seq_one_letter_code
_entity_poly.pdbx_strand_id
1 'polypeptide(L)' 'MGPSNIPGRGELRTTLDLTRRYASPPRIIATPHPGDGDMIAVAVTAVTTDSFDVWAWRLNGGPWRADLKLHWIEVGEPE' A
#
# COMPACT_ATOMS: atom_id res chain seq x y z
N MET A 1 -1.75 -12.36 -7.65
CA MET A 1 -1.82 -11.33 -6.59
C MET A 1 -3.26 -10.95 -6.40
N GLY A 2 -3.76 -11.01 -5.17
CA GLY A 2 -5.12 -10.56 -4.81
C GLY A 2 -5.04 -9.24 -4.03
N PRO A 3 -6.10 -8.42 -4.04
CA PRO A 3 -6.12 -7.17 -3.29
C PRO A 3 -6.08 -7.42 -1.79
N SER A 4 -5.30 -6.62 -1.07
CA SER A 4 -5.40 -6.53 0.40
C SER A 4 -6.45 -5.47 0.75
N ASN A 5 -7.47 -5.85 1.51
CA ASN A 5 -8.45 -4.92 2.07
C ASN A 5 -7.87 -4.30 3.32
N ILE A 6 -7.88 -2.97 3.42
CA ILE A 6 -7.35 -2.28 4.59
C ILE A 6 -8.44 -1.46 5.31
N PRO A 7 -8.76 -1.77 6.59
CA PRO A 7 -9.93 -1.20 7.26
C PRO A 7 -9.77 0.29 7.56
N GLY A 8 -10.79 1.07 7.21
CA GLY A 8 -10.75 2.53 7.21
C GLY A 8 -10.82 3.19 8.59
N ARG A 9 -9.75 3.91 8.98
CA ARG A 9 -9.73 4.87 10.10
C ARG A 9 -9.14 6.23 9.70
N GLY A 10 -9.48 6.78 8.53
CA GLY A 10 -9.07 8.13 8.09
C GLY A 10 -7.60 8.26 7.67
N GLU A 11 -6.70 7.79 8.52
CA GLU A 11 -5.30 7.49 8.26
C GLU A 11 -5.06 6.03 8.62
N LEU A 12 -4.28 5.33 7.80
CA LEU A 12 -3.90 3.96 8.08
C LEU A 12 -2.43 3.74 7.71
N ARG A 13 -1.72 3.07 8.64
CA ARG A 13 -0.37 2.54 8.45
C ARG A 13 -0.42 1.03 8.61
N THR A 14 0.15 0.32 7.66
CA THR A 14 0.27 -1.14 7.72
C THR A 14 1.55 -1.59 7.04
N THR A 15 2.12 -2.68 7.52
CA THR A 15 3.21 -3.38 6.84
C THR A 15 2.60 -4.46 5.92
N LEU A 16 3.14 -4.60 4.72
CA LEU A 16 2.77 -5.63 3.76
C LEU A 16 4.00 -6.47 3.41
N ASP A 17 3.80 -7.78 3.33
CA ASP A 17 4.83 -8.72 2.89
C ASP A 17 4.98 -8.67 1.36
N LEU A 18 6.21 -8.77 0.88
CA LEU A 18 6.50 -8.94 -0.54
C LEU A 18 6.12 -10.35 -0.99
N THR A 19 5.82 -10.52 -2.27
CA THR A 19 5.45 -11.83 -2.82
C THR A 19 6.59 -12.85 -2.83
N ARG A 20 7.83 -12.38 -2.64
CA ARG A 20 9.06 -13.15 -2.57
C ARG A 20 10.13 -12.34 -1.83
N ARG A 21 11.24 -13.00 -1.46
CA ARG A 21 12.45 -12.31 -0.98
C ARG A 21 13.27 -11.76 -2.14
N TYR A 22 13.95 -10.65 -1.86
CA TYR A 22 14.82 -9.95 -2.79
C TYR A 22 16.22 -9.80 -2.21
N ALA A 23 17.26 -9.90 -3.05
CA ALA A 23 18.65 -9.78 -2.60
C ALA A 23 19.02 -8.38 -2.09
N SER A 24 18.22 -7.36 -2.47
CA SER A 24 18.27 -5.99 -1.95
C SER A 24 16.86 -5.38 -1.97
N PRO A 25 16.56 -4.34 -1.17
CA PRO A 25 15.23 -3.74 -1.15
C PRO A 25 14.74 -3.33 -2.56
N PRO A 26 13.62 -3.89 -3.05
CA PRO A 26 13.12 -3.58 -4.38
C PRO A 26 12.47 -2.19 -4.42
N ARG A 27 12.21 -1.69 -5.62
CA ARG A 27 11.34 -0.52 -5.80
C ARG A 27 9.89 -0.98 -5.80
N ILE A 28 9.06 -0.29 -5.02
CA ILE A 28 7.61 -0.56 -4.93
C ILE A 28 6.85 0.57 -5.61
N ILE A 29 5.98 0.20 -6.55
CA ILE A 29 5.04 1.13 -7.18
C ILE A 29 3.65 0.75 -6.71
N ALA A 30 3.08 1.53 -5.79
CA ALA A 30 1.76 1.28 -5.23
C ALA A 30 0.71 2.20 -5.84
N THR A 31 -0.44 1.63 -6.20
CA THR A 31 -1.57 2.33 -6.81
C THR A 31 -2.81 2.16 -5.91
N PRO A 32 -3.32 3.24 -5.29
CA PRO A 32 -4.58 3.18 -4.57
C PRO A 32 -5.77 3.08 -5.54
N HIS A 33 -6.76 2.28 -5.17
CA HIS A 33 -8.06 2.22 -5.83
C HIS A 33 -9.12 2.67 -4.82
N PRO A 34 -9.35 3.99 -4.69
CA PRO A 34 -10.33 4.52 -3.75
C PRO A 34 -11.76 4.19 -4.19
N GLY A 35 -12.68 4.13 -3.23
CA GLY A 35 -14.11 4.06 -3.51
C GLY A 35 -14.67 5.39 -4.03
N ASP A 36 -15.92 5.37 -4.50
CA ASP A 36 -16.58 6.55 -5.06
C ASP A 36 -16.60 7.73 -4.07
N GLY A 37 -16.02 8.86 -4.50
CA GLY A 37 -15.95 10.10 -3.72
C GLY A 37 -14.80 10.20 -2.71
N ASP A 38 -13.93 9.18 -2.61
CA ASP A 38 -12.73 9.22 -1.78
C ASP A 38 -11.52 9.68 -2.60
N MET A 39 -10.80 10.70 -2.10
CA MET A 39 -9.49 11.09 -2.61
C MET A 39 -8.43 10.58 -1.65
N ILE A 40 -7.65 9.59 -2.08
CA ILE A 40 -6.66 8.91 -1.23
C ILE A 40 -5.26 9.17 -1.75
N ALA A 41 -4.35 9.52 -0.84
CA ALA A 41 -2.91 9.47 -1.09
C ALA A 41 -2.31 8.26 -0.39
N VAL A 42 -1.24 7.73 -0.98
CA VAL A 42 -0.46 6.62 -0.44
C VAL A 42 1.02 6.96 -0.52
N ALA A 43 1.75 6.67 0.55
CA ALA A 43 3.19 6.64 0.59
C ALA A 43 3.66 5.21 0.86
N VAL A 44 4.70 4.79 0.14
CA VAL A 44 5.44 3.57 0.47
C VAL A 44 6.72 3.99 1.19
N THR A 45 6.98 3.36 2.33
CA THR A 45 8.13 3.67 3.20
C THR A 45 8.78 2.38 3.69
N ALA A 46 9.95 2.51 4.30
CA ALA A 46 10.64 1.41 5.00
C ALA A 46 10.70 0.09 4.20
N VAL A 47 11.03 0.17 2.91
CA VAL A 47 11.13 -1.03 2.07
C VAL A 47 12.35 -1.86 2.49
N THR A 48 12.13 -3.12 2.82
CA THR A 48 13.16 -4.12 3.13
C THR A 48 13.25 -5.15 2.01
N THR A 49 14.00 -6.23 2.22
CA THR A 49 14.11 -7.35 1.28
C THR A 49 12.89 -8.29 1.29
N ASP A 50 11.98 -8.14 2.26
CA ASP A 50 10.84 -9.03 2.47
C ASP A 50 9.50 -8.31 2.75
N SER A 51 9.52 -7.01 3.02
CA SER A 51 8.32 -6.25 3.37
C SER A 51 8.45 -4.76 3.01
N PHE A 52 7.34 -4.05 3.09
CA PHE A 52 7.29 -2.59 2.98
C PHE A 52 6.15 -2.02 3.82
N ASP A 53 6.33 -0.78 4.28
CA ASP A 53 5.26 -0.05 4.95
C ASP A 53 4.43 0.74 3.94
N VAL A 54 3.13 0.70 4.13
CA VAL A 54 2.14 1.52 3.44
C VAL A 54 1.54 2.51 4.43
N TRP A 55 1.60 3.78 4.07
CA TRP A 55 0.85 4.83 4.73
C TRP A 55 -0.18 5.42 3.77
N ALA A 56 -1.46 5.34 4.12
CA ALA A 56 -2.55 5.85 3.30
C ALA A 56 -3.45 6.81 4.11
N TRP A 57 -3.86 7.92 3.51
CA TRP A 57 -4.68 8.96 4.16
C TRP A 57 -5.69 9.59 3.20
N ARG A 58 -6.82 10.08 3.73
CA ARG A 58 -7.81 10.84 2.94
C ARG A 58 -7.33 12.25 2.73
N LEU A 59 -7.44 12.74 1.50
CA LEU A 59 -7.15 14.13 1.15
C LEU A 59 -8.35 15.04 1.38
N ASN A 60 -9.57 14.55 1.13
CA ASN A 60 -10.81 15.32 1.28
C ASN A 60 -11.47 15.22 2.68
N GLY A 61 -10.73 14.75 3.69
CA GLY A 61 -11.14 14.75 5.09
C GLY A 61 -12.18 13.68 5.48
N GLY A 62 -12.26 13.39 6.78
CA GLY A 62 -13.17 12.37 7.34
C GLY A 62 -12.71 10.91 7.14
N PRO A 63 -13.44 9.94 7.71
CA PRO A 63 -13.16 8.52 7.50
C PRO A 63 -13.49 8.12 6.05
N TRP A 64 -12.83 7.10 5.52
CA TRP A 64 -13.11 6.60 4.17
C TRP A 64 -14.37 5.76 4.20
N ARG A 65 -15.10 5.72 3.08
CA ARG A 65 -16.45 5.14 3.05
C ARG A 65 -16.44 3.62 2.84
N ALA A 66 -15.31 3.07 2.43
CA ALA A 66 -15.11 1.66 2.16
C ALA A 66 -13.65 1.26 2.42
N ASP A 67 -13.39 -0.05 2.41
CA ASP A 67 -12.02 -0.57 2.43
C ASP A 67 -11.24 -0.07 1.21
N LEU A 68 -10.01 0.39 1.44
CA LEU A 68 -9.11 0.75 0.36
C LEU A 68 -8.56 -0.52 -0.27
N LYS A 69 -8.65 -0.62 -1.60
CA LYS A 69 -7.91 -1.61 -2.38
C LYS A 69 -6.59 -1.01 -2.82
N LEU A 70 -5.49 -1.72 -2.54
CA LEU A 70 -4.15 -1.35 -2.98
C LEU A 70 -3.61 -2.42 -3.93
N HIS A 71 -3.15 -1.98 -5.10
CA HIS A 71 -2.33 -2.82 -5.99
C HIS A 71 -0.89 -2.32 -5.97
N TRP A 72 0.07 -3.22 -6.10
CA TRP A 72 1.47 -2.84 -6.18
C TRP A 72 2.25 -3.70 -7.17
N ILE A 73 3.37 -3.14 -7.64
CA ILE A 73 4.37 -3.83 -8.46
C ILE A 73 5.69 -3.79 -7.71
N GLU A 74 6.37 -4.93 -7.67
CA GLU A 74 7.68 -5.14 -7.06
C GLU A 74 8.75 -5.18 -8.17
N VAL A 75 9.70 -4.26 -8.16
CA VAL A 75 10.76 -4.14 -9.18
C VAL A 75 12.14 -4.29 -8.53
N GLY A 76 12.78 -5.43 -8.74
CA GLY A 76 14.11 -5.75 -8.22
C GLY A 76 14.57 -7.15 -8.62
N GLU A 77 15.80 -7.49 -8.27
CA GLU A 77 16.38 -8.82 -8.51
C GLU A 77 15.94 -9.79 -7.40
N PRO A 78 15.25 -10.90 -7.74
CA PRO A 78 14.86 -11.92 -6.78
C PRO A 78 16.08 -12.71 -6.24
N GLU A 79 15.94 -13.31 -5.06
CA GLU A 79 16.89 -14.32 -4.54
C GLU A 79 16.76 -15.67 -5.26
#